data_AF-T0FQA9-F1
#
_entry.id   AF-T0FQA9-F1
#
_cell.length_a   1.000
_cell.length_b   1.000
_cell.length_c   1.000
_cell.angle_alpha   90.00
_cell.angle_beta   90.00
_cell.angle_gamma   90.00
#
_symmetry.space_group_name_H-M   'P 1'
#
loop_
_entity.id
_entity.type
_entity.pdbx_description
1 polymer ?
#
loop_
_entity_poly.entity_id
_entity_poly.type
_entity_poly.pdbx_seq_one_letter_code
_entity_poly.pdbx_strand_id
1 'polypeptide(L)' 'MKRVSDILPTLTPDKVAELYGKLGDPSAQRNEVVAAIMKVKNVSEDEAQNIFDFNLSMVSQMESDLDSRK' A
#
# COMPACT_ATOMS: atom_id res chain seq x y z
N MET A 1 -8.42 -3.59 13.26
CA MET A 1 -7.65 -2.80 12.27
C MET A 1 -7.89 -1.32 12.57
N LYS A 2 -6.84 -0.49 12.69
CA LYS A 2 -6.99 0.96 12.90
C LYS A 2 -7.55 1.63 11.64
N ARG A 3 -8.32 2.72 11.76
CA ARG A 3 -8.83 3.47 10.59
C ARG A 3 -7.70 4.30 9.97
N VAL A 4 -7.75 4.53 8.66
CA VAL A 4 -6.78 5.38 7.94
C VAL A 4 -6.73 6.79 8.53
N SER A 5 -7.89 7.35 8.87
CA SER A 5 -8.05 8.64 9.55
C SER A 5 -7.26 8.77 10.85
N ASP A 6 -7.12 7.67 11.59
CA ASP A 6 -6.45 7.64 12.89
C ASP A 6 -4.94 7.49 12.74
N ILE A 7 -4.49 6.89 11.63
CA ILE A 7 -3.08 6.59 11.34
C ILE A 7 -2.41 7.80 10.69
N LEU A 8 -3.06 8.40 9.69
CA LEU A 8 -2.52 9.47 8.86
C LEU A 8 -1.83 10.61 9.63
N PRO A 9 -2.40 11.17 10.73
CA PRO A 9 -1.75 12.26 11.46
C PRO A 9 -0.50 11.80 12.25
N THR A 10 -0.37 10.51 12.54
CA THR A 10 0.73 9.94 13.34
C THR A 10 1.97 9.60 12.51
N LEU A 11 1.88 9.64 11.18
CA LEU A 11 2.95 9.23 10.28
C LEU A 11 4.03 10.30 10.15
N THR A 12 5.25 9.95 10.57
CA THR A 12 6.49 10.69 10.31
C THR A 12 6.99 10.44 8.87
N PRO A 13 7.84 11.32 8.30
CA PRO A 13 8.38 11.12 6.95
C PRO A 13 9.07 9.76 6.76
N ASP A 14 9.88 9.33 7.73
CA ASP A 14 10.57 8.04 7.67
C ASP A 14 9.58 6.87 7.67
N LYS A 15 8.52 6.97 8.49
CA LYS A 15 7.49 5.93 8.54
C LYS A 15 6.67 5.89 7.26
N VAL A 16 6.41 7.04 6.64
CA VAL A 16 5.77 7.12 5.32
C VAL A 16 6.62 6.40 4.28
N ALA A 17 7.92 6.65 4.23
CA ALA A 17 8.82 5.99 3.29
C ALA A 17 8.86 4.46 3.50
N GLU A 18 8.97 4.01 4.76
CA GLU A 18 8.95 2.58 5.11
C GLU A 18 7.65 1.91 4.64
N LEU A 19 6.50 2.52 4.94
CA LEU A 19 5.19 1.96 4.60
C LEU A 19 4.94 2.00 3.10
N TYR A 20 5.35 3.07 2.42
CA TYR A 20 5.24 3.19 0.97
C TYR A 20 6.11 2.15 0.25
N GLY A 21 7.27 1.78 0.81
CA GLY A 21 8.11 0.70 0.30
C GLY A 21 7.48 -0.69 0.37
N LYS A 22 6.40 -0.87 1.16
CA LYS A 22 5.63 -2.12 1.25
C LYS A 22 4.49 -2.19 0.23
N LEU A 23 4.50 -1.32 -0.78
CA LEU A 23 3.51 -1.36 -1.84
C LEU A 23 3.61 -2.68 -2.61
N GLY A 24 2.51 -3.43 -2.64
CA GLY A 24 2.47 -4.77 -3.26
C GLY A 24 2.87 -5.93 -2.34
N ASP A 25 3.21 -5.66 -1.06
CA ASP A 25 3.42 -6.72 -0.06
C ASP A 25 2.06 -7.20 0.50
N PRO A 26 1.66 -8.48 0.26
CA PRO A 26 0.39 -9.02 0.76
C PRO A 26 0.33 -9.12 2.29
N SER A 27 1.47 -9.08 2.97
CA SER A 27 1.56 -9.15 4.44
C SER A 27 1.48 -7.77 5.12
N ALA A 28 1.56 -6.69 4.36
CA ALA A 28 1.55 -5.34 4.90
C ALA A 28 0.16 -4.93 5.45
N GLN A 29 0.14 -4.12 6.51
CA GLN A 29 -1.12 -3.58 7.02
C GLN A 29 -1.71 -2.57 6.03
N ARG A 30 -2.77 -2.97 5.32
CA ARG A 30 -3.45 -2.18 4.28
C ARG A 30 -3.65 -0.71 4.67
N ASN A 31 -4.26 -0.45 5.83
CA ASN A 31 -4.59 0.93 6.23
C ASN A 31 -3.37 1.80 6.55
N GLU A 32 -2.24 1.20 6.95
CA GLU A 32 -0.99 1.94 7.16
C GLU A 32 -0.36 2.31 5.83
N VAL A 33 -0.35 1.38 4.87
CA VAL A 33 0.17 1.62 3.52
C VAL A 33 -0.71 2.63 2.77
N VAL A 34 -2.03 2.52 2.87
CA VAL A 34 -2.99 3.50 2.29
C VAL A 34 -2.74 4.90 2.85
N ALA A 35 -2.57 5.04 4.17
CA ALA A 35 -2.23 6.33 4.77
C ALA A 35 -0.89 6.89 4.25
N ALA A 36 0.11 6.04 4.03
CA ALA A 36 1.38 6.45 3.44
C ALA A 36 1.22 6.88 1.97
N ILE A 37 0.42 6.17 1.16
CA ILE A 37 0.11 6.54 -0.23
C ILE A 37 -0.56 7.92 -0.27
N MET A 38 -1.55 8.17 0.60
CA MET A 38 -2.20 9.48 0.71
C MET A 38 -1.19 10.59 0.97
N LYS A 39 -0.23 10.40 1.90
CA LYS A 39 0.82 11.40 2.19
C LYS A 39 1.79 11.62 1.03
N VAL A 40 2.22 10.56 0.36
CA VAL A 40 3.20 10.65 -0.73
C VAL A 40 2.59 11.24 -1.99
N LYS A 41 1.40 10.77 -2.37
CA LYS A 41 0.75 11.14 -3.63
C LYS A 41 -0.22 12.30 -3.51
N ASN A 42 -0.57 12.71 -2.29
CA ASN A 42 -1.54 13.76 -2.01
C ASN A 42 -2.90 13.51 -2.70
N VAL A 43 -3.44 12.30 -2.50
CA VAL A 43 -4.69 11.82 -3.09
C VAL A 43 -5.72 11.47 -2.03
N SER A 44 -6.97 11.25 -2.44
CA SER A 44 -8.04 10.80 -1.54
C SER A 44 -7.78 9.39 -0.98
N GLU A 45 -8.48 9.03 0.09
CA GLU A 45 -8.39 7.68 0.66
C GLU A 45 -8.88 6.62 -0.36
N ASP A 46 -9.95 6.90 -1.10
CA ASP A 46 -10.47 5.99 -2.13
C ASP A 46 -9.45 5.75 -3.26
N GLU A 47 -8.79 6.82 -3.70
CA GLU A 47 -7.74 6.71 -4.73
C GLU A 47 -6.51 5.97 -4.20
N ALA A 48 -6.11 6.24 -2.96
CA ALA A 48 -5.01 5.52 -2.30
C ALA A 48 -5.30 4.02 -2.13
N GLN A 49 -6.54 3.67 -1.81
CA GLN A 49 -7.00 2.27 -1.76
C GLN A 49 -6.91 1.59 -3.11
N ASN A 50 -7.39 2.24 -4.18
CA ASN A 50 -7.28 1.73 -5.54
C ASN A 50 -5.83 1.51 -5.96
N ILE A 51 -4.92 2.43 -5.60
CA ILE A 51 -3.49 2.28 -5.86
C ILE A 51 -2.92 1.06 -5.12
N PHE A 52 -3.27 0.88 -3.84
CA PHE A 52 -2.83 -0.29 -3.07
C PHE A 52 -3.31 -1.59 -3.71
N ASP A 53 -4.60 -1.69 -4.00
CA ASP A 53 -5.23 -2.90 -4.53
C ASP A 53 -4.69 -3.24 -5.94
N PHE A 54 -4.45 -2.23 -6.79
CA PHE A 54 -3.83 -2.39 -8.10
C PHE A 54 -2.41 -2.97 -8.00
N ASN A 55 -1.57 -2.46 -7.11
CA ASN A 55 -0.20 -2.95 -6.95
C ASN A 55 -0.17 -4.38 -6.41
N LEU A 56 -1.08 -4.73 -5.49
CA LEU A 56 -1.20 -6.09 -4.97
C LEU A 56 -1.62 -7.09 -6.05
N SER A 57 -2.56 -6.68 -6.91
CA SER A 57 -2.99 -7.43 -8.09
C SER A 57 -1.83 -7.70 -9.05
N MET A 58 -1.03 -6.67 -9.35
CA MET A 58 0.14 -6.82 -10.23
C MET A 58 1.18 -7.79 -9.69
N VAL A 59 1.50 -7.73 -8.39
CA VAL A 59 2.46 -8.65 -7.76
C VAL A 59 1.94 -10.09 -7.85
N SER A 60 0.67 -10.31 -7.52
CA SER A 60 0.04 -11.63 -7.61
C SER A 60 0.07 -12.20 -9.03
N GLN A 61 -0.18 -11.36 -10.05
CA GLN A 61 -0.11 -11.77 -11.44
C GLN A 61 1.32 -12.14 -11.85
N MET A 62 2.32 -11.35 -11.45
CA MET A 62 3.73 -11.64 -11.74
C MET A 62 4.18 -12.96 -11.10
N GLU A 63 3.75 -13.26 -9.88
CA GLU A 63 4.04 -14.53 -9.21
C GLU A 63 3.42 -15.72 -9.96
N SER A 64 2.15 -15.59 -10.37
CA SER A 64 1.46 -16.61 -11.15
C SER A 64 2.12 -16.87 -12.51
N ASP A 65 2.56 -15.82 -13.20
CA ASP A 65 3.27 -15.92 -14.48
C ASP A 65 4.63 -16.61 -14.31
N LEU A 66 5.35 -16.36 -13.22
CA LEU A 66 6.63 -17.00 -12.91
C LEU A 66 6.45 -18.49 -12.61
N ASP A 67 5.43 -18.85 -11.86
CA ASP A 67 5.14 -20.26 -11.56
C ASP A 67 4.68 -21.02 -12.79
N SER A 68 3.95 -20.38 -13.71
CA SER A 68 3.53 -21.00 -14.98
C SER A 68 4.70 -21.28 -15.94
N ARG A 69 5.89 -20.70 -15.69
CA ARG A 69 7.12 -20.91 -16.49
C ARG A 69 8.05 -21.99 -15.92
N LYS A 70 7.74 -22.55 -14.75
CA LYS A 70 8.49 -23.64 -14.12
C LYS A 70 7.93 -24.99 -14.53
#